data_AF-X1QRY6-F1
#
_entry.id   AF-X1QRY6-F1
#
_cell.length_a   1.000
_cell.length_b   1.000
_cell.length_c   1.000
_cell.angle_alpha   90.00
_cell.angle_beta   90.00
_cell.angle_gamma   90.00
#
_symmetry.space_group_name_H-M   'P 1'
#
loop_
_entity.id
_entity.type
_entity.pdbx_description
1 polymer ?
#
loop_
_entity_poly.entity_id
_entity_poly.type
_entity_poly.pdbx_seq_one_letter_code
_entity_poly.pdbx_strand_id
1 'polypeptide(L)' 'MINLELEVRTDNDIAIKFYKKHGFKIAETLHEFYQDGKSAYTMGKKEL' A
#
# COMPACT_ATOMS: atom_id res chain seq x y z
N MET A 1 -11.20 -14.88 8.91
CA MET A 1 -10.78 -14.13 7.71
C MET A 1 -10.56 -12.67 8.09
N ILE A 2 -9.30 -12.28 8.25
CA ILE A 2 -8.89 -10.92 8.57
C ILE A 2 -8.34 -10.30 7.27
N ASN A 3 -8.80 -9.10 6.93
CA ASN A 3 -8.22 -8.31 5.85
C ASN A 3 -7.24 -7.32 6.47
N LEU A 4 -5.99 -7.36 6.04
CA LEU A 4 -4.98 -6.39 6.41
C LEU A 4 -4.79 -5.43 5.25
N GLU A 5 -4.95 -4.14 5.53
CA GLU A 5 -4.86 -3.05 4.56
C GLU A 5 -3.93 -1.96 5.09
N LEU A 6 -3.25 -1.27 4.18
CA LEU A 6 -2.36 -0.16 4.48
C LEU A 6 -2.24 0.79 3.29
N GLU A 7 -1.84 2.02 3.56
CA GLU A 7 -1.42 3.00 2.58
C GLU A 7 0.11 3.17 2.60
N VAL A 8 0.73 3.18 1.42
CA VAL A 8 2.16 3.44 1.24
C VAL A 8 2.37 4.48 0.16
N ARG A 9 3.28 5.44 0.39
CA ARG A 9 3.68 6.41 -0.65
C ARG A 9 4.12 5.71 -1.93
N THR A 10 3.66 6.22 -3.08
CA THR A 10 4.02 5.67 -4.40
C THR A 10 5.52 5.80 -4.71
N ASP A 11 6.22 6.72 -4.05
CA ASP A 11 7.68 6.93 -4.16
C ASP A 11 8.51 6.16 -3.10
N ASN A 12 7.89 5.31 -2.28
CA ASN A 12 8.60 4.47 -1.30
C ASN A 12 8.82 3.04 -1.81
N ASP A 13 9.73 2.90 -2.77
CA ASP A 13 10.06 1.61 -3.42
C ASP A 13 10.46 0.50 -2.43
N ILE A 14 11.14 0.86 -1.34
CA ILE A 14 11.61 -0.09 -0.32
C ILE A 14 10.41 -0.72 0.39
N ALA A 15 9.47 0.10 0.86
CA ALA A 15 8.27 -0.36 1.53
C ALA A 15 7.36 -1.16 0.59
N ILE A 16 7.18 -0.69 -0.65
CA ILE A 16 6.38 -1.39 -1.66
C ILE A 16 6.93 -2.80 -1.93
N LYS A 17 8.25 -2.94 -2.11
CA LYS A 17 8.89 -4.26 -2.31
C LYS A 17 8.73 -5.14 -1.08
N PHE A 18 8.88 -4.57 0.12
CA PHE A 18 8.68 -5.28 1.38
C PHE A 18 7.25 -5.84 1.50
N TYR A 19 6.22 -5.01 1.26
CA TYR A 19 4.83 -5.45 1.36
C TYR A 19 4.47 -6.50 0.30
N LYS A 20 4.92 -6.32 -0.95
CA LYS A 20 4.76 -7.33 -2.00
C LYS A 20 5.37 -8.69 -1.61
N LYS A 21 6.57 -8.69 -0.99
CA LYS A 21 7.22 -9.91 -0.49
C LYS A 21 6.39 -10.61 0.60
N HIS A 22 5.59 -9.87 1.36
CA HIS A 22 4.72 -10.41 2.42
C HIS A 22 3.28 -10.69 1.96
N GLY A 23 3.04 -10.72 0.64
CA GLY A 23 1.76 -11.12 0.06
C GLY A 23 0.74 -10.00 -0.12
N PHE A 24 1.09 -8.75 0.19
CA PHE A 24 0.23 -7.60 -0.10
C PHE A 24 0.22 -7.29 -1.60
N LYS A 25 -0.95 -6.91 -2.10
CA LYS A 25 -1.15 -6.46 -3.48
C LYS A 25 -1.65 -5.03 -3.49
N ILE A 26 -1.23 -4.25 -4.50
CA ILE A 26 -1.77 -2.90 -4.73
C ILE A 26 -3.24 -3.06 -5.14
N ALA A 27 -4.13 -2.32 -4.47
CA ALA A 27 -5.55 -2.29 -4.75
C ALA A 27 -5.94 -1.01 -5.52
N GLU A 28 -5.48 0.16 -5.07
CA GLU A 28 -5.82 1.45 -5.66
C GLU A 28 -4.65 2.44 -5.55
N THR A 29 -4.69 3.51 -6.36
CA THR A 29 -3.82 4.70 -6.21
C THR A 29 -4.66 5.88 -5.73
N LEU A 30 -4.28 6.48 -4.61
CA LEU A 30 -4.90 7.68 -4.05
C LEU A 30 -4.06 8.90 -4.43
N HIS A 31 -4.62 9.83 -5.20
CA HIS A 31 -3.94 11.05 -5.61
C HIS A 31 -3.90 12.07 -4.46
N GLU A 32 -2.76 12.75 -4.27
CA GLU A 32 -2.56 13.77 -3.22
C GLU A 32 -3.01 13.35 -1.81
N PHE A 33 -2.84 12.07 -1.47
CA PHE A 33 -3.30 11.48 -0.21
C PHE A 33 -2.56 12.04 1.02
N TYR A 34 -1.24 12.25 0.90
CA TYR A 34 -0.44 12.81 1.99
C TYR A 34 -0.50 14.34 1.98
N GLN A 35 -0.31 14.96 3.15
CA GLN A 35 -0.37 16.42 3.32
C GLN A 35 0.64 17.19 2.46
N ASP A 36 1.71 16.53 1.99
CA ASP A 36 2.71 17.10 1.08
C ASP A 36 2.33 16.95 -0.41
N GLY A 37 1.08 16.56 -0.71
CA GLY A 37 0.56 16.36 -2.06
C GLY A 37 1.00 15.05 -2.71
N LYS A 38 1.66 14.14 -1.98
CA LYS A 38 2.12 12.88 -2.54
C LYS A 38 1.00 11.84 -2.60
N SER A 39 1.05 11.01 -3.64
CA SER A 39 0.11 9.90 -3.81
C SER A 39 0.45 8.70 -2.92
N ALA A 40 -0.55 7.88 -2.64
CA ALA A 40 -0.41 6.59 -1.97
C ALA A 40 -0.92 5.44 -2.83
N TYR A 41 -0.39 4.25 -2.62
CA TYR A 41 -1.08 3.01 -2.95
C TYR A 41 -1.82 2.51 -1.73
N THR A 42 -3.08 2.09 -1.89
CA THR A 42 -3.68 1.16 -0.93
C THR A 42 -3.17 -0.24 -1.27
N MET A 43 -2.78 -1.00 -0.25
CA MET A 43 -2.32 -2.37 -0.40
C MET A 43 -3.04 -3.28 0.58
N GLY A 44 -3.42 -4.48 0.13
CA GLY A 44 -4.16 -5.43 0.97
C GLY A 44 -3.68 -6.87 0.84
N LYS A 45 -3.87 -7.66 1.91
CA LYS A 45 -3.80 -9.13 1.88
C LYS A 45 -4.88 -9.76 2.75
N LYS A 46 -5.32 -10.96 2.37
CA LYS A 46 -6.24 -11.79 3.14
C LYS A 46 -5.44 -12.81 3.94
N GLU A 47 -5.73 -12.91 5.23
CA GLU A 47 -5.23 -13.97 6.10
C GLU A 47 -6.37 -14.95 6.44
N LEU A 48 -6.03 -16.25 6.47
CA LEU A 48 -6.97 -17.35 6.75
C LEU A 48 -7.36 -17.38 8.23
#